data_AF-A0A7S3VZ09-F1
#
_entry.id   AF-A0A7S3VZ09-F1
#
_cell.length_a   1.000
_cell.length_b   1.000
_cell.length_c   1.000
_cell.angle_alpha   90.00
_cell.angle_beta   90.00
_cell.angle_gamma   90.00
#
_symmetry.space_group_name_H-M   'P 1'
#
loop_
_entity.id
_entity.type
_entity.pdbx_description
1 polymer ?
#
loop_
_entity_poly.entity_id
_entity_poly.type
_entity_poly.pdbx_seq_one_letter_code
_entity_poly.pdbx_strand_id
1 'polypeptide(L)'
;DIVDGAAKTKAALLNPSPMPITEQMLLGWCNGKIQPDDLVLSFFYVVKKEHNEWIEREDFTIFLTAILLTHPGLDFLRETTEFQDRYADTVISRIFFVYDRKDVGRIYLSSLRRHRPSVTETWKQLADHDDIKMVRDYFSYEHFYVIYCTFWELDSDHDFLLDKDDLLKYDGHALSRRTV
;
A
#
# COMPACT_ATOMS: atom_id res chain seq x y z
N ASP A 1 12.88 0.69 -13.15
CA ASP A 1 11.70 1.33 -13.77
C ASP A 1 10.45 1.49 -12.88
N ILE A 2 10.46 1.12 -11.60
CA ILE A 2 9.30 1.28 -10.69
C ILE A 2 9.11 2.74 -10.22
N VAL A 3 10.20 3.52 -10.17
CA VAL A 3 10.24 4.90 -9.65
C VAL A 3 9.46 5.89 -10.51
N ASP A 4 9.33 5.64 -11.82
CA ASP A 4 8.82 6.62 -12.79
C ASP A 4 7.27 6.67 -12.87
N GLY A 5 6.58 5.67 -12.30
CA GLY A 5 5.12 5.61 -12.23
C GLY A 5 4.53 6.35 -11.04
N ALA A 6 5.12 6.18 -9.85
CA ALA A 6 4.64 6.77 -8.60
C ALA A 6 4.74 8.32 -8.61
N ALA A 7 5.86 8.85 -9.13
CA ALA A 7 6.07 10.28 -9.27
C ALA A 7 5.02 10.95 -10.17
N LYS A 8 4.62 10.28 -11.28
CA LYS A 8 3.57 10.77 -12.18
C LYS A 8 2.20 10.79 -11.49
N THR A 9 1.87 9.77 -10.70
CA THR A 9 0.60 9.70 -9.96
C THR A 9 0.51 10.76 -8.87
N LYS A 10 1.60 11.03 -8.14
CA LYS A 10 1.66 12.08 -7.11
C LYS A 10 1.52 13.48 -7.70
N ALA A 11 2.20 13.77 -8.80
CA ALA A 11 2.04 15.04 -9.51
C ALA A 11 0.61 15.21 -10.06
N ALA A 12 0.00 14.14 -10.57
CA ALA A 12 -1.37 14.17 -11.08
C ALA A 12 -2.42 14.43 -9.98
N LEU A 13 -2.22 13.92 -8.76
CA LEU A 13 -3.10 14.21 -7.61
C LEU A 13 -3.00 15.66 -7.12
N LEU A 14 -1.81 16.25 -7.17
CA LEU A 14 -1.55 17.62 -6.71
C LEU A 14 -1.94 18.67 -7.75
N ASN A 15 -2.08 18.28 -9.02
CA ASN A 15 -2.54 19.15 -10.09
C ASN A 15 -4.07 19.09 -10.19
N PRO A 16 -4.79 20.19 -9.87
CA PRO A 16 -6.24 20.19 -10.00
C PRO A 16 -6.63 19.93 -11.46
N SER A 17 -7.55 18.98 -11.66
CA SER A 17 -8.16 18.74 -12.97
C SER A 17 -8.75 20.05 -13.50
N PRO A 18 -8.54 20.39 -14.79
CA PRO A 18 -9.10 21.61 -15.38
C PRO A 18 -10.64 21.57 -15.43
N MET A 19 -11.24 20.38 -15.36
CA MET A 19 -12.69 20.23 -15.21
C MET A 19 -13.07 20.03 -13.73
N PRO A 20 -14.00 20.84 -13.19
CA PRO A 20 -14.53 20.64 -11.85
C PRO A 20 -15.37 19.36 -11.80
N ILE A 21 -15.27 18.62 -10.70
CA ILE A 21 -16.11 17.45 -10.44
C ILE A 21 -17.50 17.95 -10.03
N THR A 22 -18.52 17.61 -10.84
CA THR A 22 -19.92 17.98 -10.53
C THR A 22 -20.58 16.93 -9.64
N GLU A 23 -21.65 17.32 -8.93
CA GLU A 23 -22.47 16.39 -8.14
C GLU A 23 -22.97 15.21 -8.99
N GLN A 24 -23.43 15.46 -10.22
CA GLN A 24 -23.93 14.41 -11.10
C GLN A 24 -22.83 13.41 -11.50
N MET A 25 -21.60 13.87 -11.71
CA MET A 25 -20.46 12.99 -11.97
C MET A 25 -20.15 12.12 -10.74
N LEU A 26 -20.19 12.71 -9.55
CA LEU A 26 -19.95 11.99 -8.31
C LEU A 26 -21.04 10.94 -8.04
N LEU A 27 -22.32 11.30 -8.18
CA LEU A 27 -23.44 10.39 -8.04
C LEU A 27 -23.38 9.25 -9.07
N GLY A 28 -23.00 9.57 -10.32
CA GLY A 28 -22.79 8.58 -11.36
C GLY A 28 -21.65 7.61 -11.05
N TRP A 29 -20.53 8.11 -10.51
CA TRP A 29 -19.39 7.29 -10.09
C TRP A 29 -19.72 6.42 -8.87
N CYS A 30 -20.47 6.96 -7.90
CA CYS A 30 -20.92 6.22 -6.73
C CYS A 30 -21.85 5.07 -7.11
N ASN A 31 -22.67 5.26 -8.15
CA ASN A 31 -23.60 4.25 -8.62
C ASN A 31 -22.87 2.97 -9.06
N GLY A 32 -23.12 1.87 -8.36
CA GLY A 32 -22.47 0.58 -8.59
C GLY A 32 -21.15 0.38 -7.82
N LYS A 33 -20.46 1.44 -7.38
CA LYS A 33 -19.24 1.32 -6.57
C LYS A 33 -19.52 1.35 -5.08
N ILE A 34 -20.41 2.23 -4.62
CA ILE A 34 -20.71 2.39 -3.20
C ILE A 34 -21.93 1.57 -2.82
N GLN A 35 -21.75 0.67 -1.86
CA GLN A 35 -22.75 -0.23 -1.31
C GLN A 35 -22.90 0.09 0.19
N PRO A 36 -23.92 0.88 0.59
CA PRO A 36 -24.04 1.42 1.96
C PRO A 36 -24.04 0.36 3.07
N ASP A 37 -24.52 -0.83 2.73
CA ASP A 37 -24.68 -2.00 3.57
C ASP A 37 -23.49 -2.98 3.49
N ASP A 38 -22.54 -2.77 2.58
CA ASP A 38 -21.34 -3.60 2.44
C ASP A 38 -20.09 -2.76 2.14
N LEU A 39 -19.39 -2.39 3.21
CA LEU A 39 -18.14 -1.63 3.13
C LEU A 39 -17.02 -2.42 2.45
N VAL A 40 -17.01 -3.75 2.54
CA VAL A 40 -15.98 -4.59 1.89
C VAL A 40 -16.18 -4.61 0.39
N LEU A 41 -17.43 -4.73 -0.05
CA LEU A 41 -17.78 -4.64 -1.46
C LEU A 41 -17.52 -3.24 -2.02
N SER A 42 -17.86 -2.21 -1.25
CA SER A 42 -17.56 -0.81 -1.59
C SER A 42 -16.07 -0.59 -1.80
N PHE A 43 -15.26 -0.99 -0.82
CA PHE A 43 -13.80 -0.94 -0.91
C PHE A 43 -13.31 -1.65 -2.17
N PHE A 44 -13.81 -2.86 -2.43
CA PHE A 44 -13.38 -3.66 -3.56
C PHE A 44 -13.62 -2.95 -4.89
N TYR A 45 -14.82 -2.39 -5.10
CA TYR A 45 -15.17 -1.67 -6.33
C TYR A 45 -14.51 -0.29 -6.46
N VAL A 46 -14.19 0.36 -5.34
CA VAL A 46 -13.49 1.64 -5.32
C VAL A 46 -12.02 1.47 -5.68
N VAL A 47 -11.36 0.43 -5.16
CA VAL A 47 -9.92 0.22 -5.34
C VAL A 47 -9.60 -0.40 -6.69
N LYS A 48 -10.32 -1.46 -7.10
CA LYS A 48 -9.99 -2.18 -8.33
C LYS A 48 -10.14 -1.30 -9.58
N LYS A 49 -9.36 -1.58 -10.62
CA LYS A 49 -9.65 -1.07 -11.98
C LYS A 49 -11.03 -1.55 -12.46
N GLU A 50 -11.73 -0.72 -13.25
CA GLU A 50 -13.12 -0.97 -13.63
C GLU A 50 -13.33 -2.30 -14.35
N HIS A 51 -12.38 -2.69 -15.21
CA HIS A 51 -12.45 -3.91 -16.01
C HIS A 51 -11.98 -5.18 -15.28
N ASN A 52 -11.37 -5.05 -14.09
CA ASN A 52 -10.80 -6.19 -13.38
C ASN A 52 -11.81 -6.82 -12.40
N GLU A 53 -11.70 -8.12 -12.19
CA GLU A 53 -12.43 -8.85 -11.13
C GLU A 53 -11.57 -9.09 -9.87
N TRP A 54 -10.44 -8.36 -9.77
CA TRP A 54 -9.48 -8.41 -8.69
C TRP A 54 -8.80 -7.05 -8.53
N ILE A 55 -8.11 -6.86 -7.41
CA ILE A 55 -7.24 -5.72 -7.14
C ILE A 55 -5.80 -6.12 -7.42
N GLU A 56 -5.07 -5.26 -8.12
CA GLU A 56 -3.63 -5.36 -8.38
C GLU A 56 -2.83 -4.43 -7.45
N ARG A 57 -1.50 -4.54 -7.44
CA ARG A 57 -0.66 -3.72 -6.54
C ARG A 57 -0.77 -2.23 -6.86
N GLU A 58 -0.75 -1.91 -8.14
CA GLU A 58 -0.77 -0.54 -8.67
C GLU A 58 -2.10 0.18 -8.38
N ASP A 59 -3.17 -0.59 -8.13
CA ASP A 59 -4.49 -0.05 -7.81
C ASP A 59 -4.48 0.64 -6.44
N PHE A 60 -3.55 0.29 -5.54
CA PHE A 60 -3.39 0.94 -4.24
C PHE A 60 -2.59 2.26 -4.30
N THR A 61 -1.82 2.50 -5.36
CA THR A 61 -0.85 3.60 -5.43
C THR A 61 -1.50 4.96 -5.22
N ILE A 62 -2.66 5.20 -5.83
CA ILE A 62 -3.38 6.48 -5.70
C ILE A 62 -3.86 6.71 -4.26
N PHE A 63 -4.33 5.66 -3.59
CA PHE A 63 -4.84 5.72 -2.21
C PHE A 63 -3.70 5.94 -1.21
N LEU A 64 -2.58 5.24 -1.37
CA LEU A 64 -1.41 5.45 -0.50
C LEU A 64 -0.79 6.82 -0.70
N THR A 65 -0.75 7.31 -1.94
CA THR A 65 -0.29 8.68 -2.19
C THR A 65 -1.18 9.70 -1.48
N ALA A 66 -2.52 9.53 -1.55
CA ALA A 66 -3.45 10.40 -0.83
C ALA A 66 -3.22 10.33 0.69
N ILE A 67 -3.08 9.13 1.26
CA ILE A 67 -2.79 8.94 2.70
C ILE A 67 -1.49 9.64 3.11
N LEU A 68 -0.41 9.48 2.35
CA LEU A 68 0.88 10.14 2.62
C LEU A 68 0.82 11.66 2.52
N LEU A 69 -0.10 12.19 1.71
CA LEU A 69 -0.31 13.63 1.56
C LEU A 69 -1.19 14.22 2.67
N THR A 70 -2.13 13.46 3.22
CA THR A 70 -3.20 14.00 4.09
C THR A 70 -3.11 13.57 5.55
N HIS A 71 -2.51 12.42 5.85
CA HIS A 71 -2.54 11.85 7.19
C HIS A 71 -1.50 12.51 8.12
N PRO A 72 -1.91 13.18 9.22
CA PRO A 72 -1.02 13.98 10.06
C PRO A 72 0.09 13.14 10.72
N GLY A 73 -0.22 11.91 11.12
CA GLY A 73 0.75 10.95 11.65
C GLY A 73 1.84 10.50 10.68
N LEU A 74 1.79 10.92 9.41
CA LEU A 74 2.81 10.64 8.38
C LEU A 74 3.45 11.93 7.83
N ASP A 75 3.13 13.11 8.38
CA ASP A 75 3.60 14.40 7.85
C ASP A 75 5.13 14.52 7.82
N PHE A 76 5.80 13.87 8.76
CA PHE A 76 7.26 13.83 8.82
C PHE A 76 7.91 13.13 7.61
N LEU A 77 7.16 12.33 6.85
CA LEU A 77 7.66 11.69 5.62
C LEU A 77 7.59 12.61 4.40
N ARG A 78 6.86 13.73 4.45
CA ARG A 78 6.57 14.57 3.27
C ARG A 78 7.81 15.07 2.54
N GLU A 79 8.90 15.30 3.28
CA GLU A 79 10.13 15.87 2.75
C GLU A 79 11.04 14.84 2.06
N THR A 80 10.78 13.53 2.22
CA THR A 80 11.65 12.48 1.68
C THR A 80 10.89 11.54 0.76
N THR A 81 10.91 11.86 -0.55
CA THR A 81 10.21 11.09 -1.59
C THR A 81 10.58 9.61 -1.61
N GLU A 82 11.87 9.30 -1.46
CA GLU A 82 12.34 7.91 -1.44
C GLU A 82 11.69 7.10 -0.32
N PHE A 83 11.67 7.63 0.91
CA PHE A 83 11.03 6.95 2.04
C PHE A 83 9.52 6.82 1.87
N GLN A 84 8.86 7.76 1.19
CA GLN A 84 7.44 7.65 0.86
C GLN A 84 7.16 6.48 -0.08
N ASP A 85 7.96 6.35 -1.15
CA ASP A 85 7.82 5.27 -2.11
C ASP A 85 8.08 3.91 -1.43
N ARG A 86 9.14 3.80 -0.63
CA ARG A 86 9.48 2.58 0.11
C ARG A 86 8.44 2.22 1.17
N TYR A 87 7.89 3.21 1.87
CA TYR A 87 6.80 3.00 2.82
C TYR A 87 5.56 2.48 2.08
N ALA A 88 5.18 3.11 0.97
CA ALA A 88 4.03 2.69 0.18
C ALA A 88 4.18 1.25 -0.33
N ASP A 89 5.34 0.90 -0.90
CA ASP A 89 5.65 -0.46 -1.36
C ASP A 89 5.55 -1.49 -0.22
N THR A 90 6.01 -1.11 0.97
CA THR A 90 5.96 -1.97 2.16
C THR A 90 4.52 -2.18 2.62
N VAL A 91 3.69 -1.13 2.65
CA VAL A 91 2.27 -1.23 3.01
C VAL A 91 1.53 -2.14 2.01
N ILE A 92 1.72 -1.93 0.70
CA ILE A 92 1.11 -2.79 -0.35
C ILE A 92 1.55 -4.24 -0.16
N SER A 93 2.84 -4.47 0.07
CA SER A 93 3.38 -5.81 0.26
C SER A 93 2.79 -6.50 1.50
N ARG A 94 2.60 -5.77 2.61
CA ARG A 94 1.92 -6.29 3.81
C ARG A 94 0.45 -6.63 3.55
N ILE A 95 -0.26 -5.84 2.74
CA ILE A 95 -1.64 -6.13 2.34
C ILE A 95 -1.67 -7.42 1.49
N PHE A 96 -0.83 -7.52 0.46
CA PHE A 96 -0.76 -8.70 -0.41
C PHE A 96 -0.35 -9.95 0.34
N PHE A 97 0.56 -9.85 1.32
CA PHE A 97 0.95 -10.98 2.17
C PHE A 97 -0.25 -11.63 2.90
N VAL A 98 -1.26 -10.84 3.26
CA VAL A 98 -2.47 -11.32 3.93
C VAL A 98 -3.49 -11.87 2.92
N TYR A 99 -3.72 -11.17 1.81
CA TYR A 99 -4.85 -11.45 0.92
C TYR A 99 -4.53 -12.27 -0.32
N ASP A 100 -3.27 -12.30 -0.76
CA ASP A 100 -2.78 -13.06 -1.90
C ASP A 100 -1.93 -14.25 -1.44
N ARG A 101 -2.58 -15.18 -0.72
CA ARG A 101 -1.91 -16.37 -0.15
C ARG A 101 -1.37 -17.36 -1.19
N LYS A 102 -1.73 -17.18 -2.46
CA LYS A 102 -1.28 -18.00 -3.59
C LYS A 102 -0.18 -17.33 -4.41
N ASP A 103 0.19 -16.09 -4.05
CA ASP A 103 1.21 -15.29 -4.72
C ASP A 103 0.97 -15.18 -6.24
N VAL A 104 -0.28 -14.87 -6.61
CA VAL A 104 -0.68 -14.70 -8.02
C VAL A 104 -0.74 -13.24 -8.45
N GLY A 105 -0.42 -12.31 -7.56
CA GLY A 105 -0.49 -10.87 -7.76
C GLY A 105 -1.91 -10.31 -7.77
N ARG A 106 -2.90 -11.02 -7.21
CA ARG A 106 -4.33 -10.65 -7.32
C ARG A 106 -5.10 -10.84 -6.02
N ILE A 107 -5.78 -9.78 -5.58
CA ILE A 107 -6.70 -9.83 -4.44
C ILE A 107 -8.14 -9.88 -4.93
N TYR A 108 -8.84 -10.96 -4.62
CA TYR A 108 -10.25 -11.14 -4.95
C TYR A 108 -11.15 -10.72 -3.76
N LEU A 109 -12.40 -10.36 -4.04
CA LEU A 109 -13.40 -10.04 -3.01
C LEU A 109 -13.53 -11.14 -1.94
N SER A 110 -13.44 -12.40 -2.36
CA SER A 110 -13.49 -13.55 -1.45
C SER A 110 -12.32 -13.56 -0.46
N SER A 111 -11.12 -13.14 -0.88
CA SER A 111 -9.96 -12.97 -0.01
C SER A 111 -10.20 -11.86 1.02
N LEU A 112 -10.71 -10.69 0.58
CA LEU A 112 -11.01 -9.56 1.47
C LEU A 112 -11.98 -9.94 2.59
N ARG A 113 -13.00 -10.75 2.27
CA ARG A 113 -13.98 -11.22 3.26
C ARG A 113 -13.40 -12.27 4.20
N ARG A 114 -12.55 -13.17 3.69
CA ARG A 114 -12.06 -14.36 4.40
C ARG A 114 -10.89 -14.06 5.34
N HIS A 115 -9.91 -13.30 4.89
CA HIS A 115 -8.63 -13.18 5.59
C HIS A 115 -8.64 -12.01 6.58
N ARG A 116 -7.76 -12.11 7.57
CA ARG A 116 -7.58 -11.12 8.63
C ARG A 116 -6.08 -10.83 8.82
N PRO A 117 -5.68 -9.62 9.26
CA PRO A 117 -6.53 -8.48 9.65
C PRO A 117 -7.34 -7.87 8.49
N SER A 118 -8.34 -7.05 8.79
CA SER A 118 -9.25 -6.48 7.77
C SER A 118 -8.73 -5.13 7.27
N VAL A 119 -8.34 -5.02 6.01
CA VAL A 119 -7.83 -3.76 5.44
C VAL A 119 -8.89 -2.66 5.43
N THR A 120 -10.17 -3.03 5.27
CA THR A 120 -11.30 -2.09 5.34
C THR A 120 -11.46 -1.52 6.75
N GLU A 121 -11.30 -2.35 7.77
CA GLU A 121 -11.37 -1.91 9.17
C GLU A 121 -10.16 -1.06 9.52
N THR A 122 -8.97 -1.45 9.07
CA THR A 122 -7.75 -0.68 9.28
C THR A 122 -7.80 0.68 8.59
N TRP A 123 -8.33 0.79 7.37
CA TRP A 123 -8.52 2.10 6.72
C TRP A 123 -9.51 2.99 7.46
N LYS A 124 -10.55 2.41 8.07
CA LYS A 124 -11.42 3.18 8.95
C LYS A 124 -10.66 3.71 10.16
N GLN A 125 -9.86 2.88 10.81
CA GLN A 125 -9.02 3.31 11.93
C GLN A 125 -8.03 4.41 11.52
N LEU A 126 -7.47 4.35 10.32
CA LEU A 126 -6.60 5.37 9.76
C LEU A 126 -7.33 6.73 9.56
N ALA A 127 -8.63 6.72 9.29
CA ALA A 127 -9.42 7.95 9.22
C ALA A 127 -9.80 8.48 10.61
N ASP A 128 -9.94 7.59 11.60
CA ASP A 128 -10.40 7.92 12.95
C ASP A 128 -9.25 8.35 13.90
N HIS A 129 -7.99 8.05 13.56
CA HIS A 129 -6.83 8.27 14.42
C HIS A 129 -5.70 9.06 13.75
N ASP A 130 -5.41 10.25 14.27
CA ASP A 130 -4.28 11.07 13.80
C ASP A 130 -2.90 10.47 14.11
N ASP A 131 -2.79 9.70 15.20
CA ASP A 131 -1.55 9.02 15.58
C ASP A 131 -1.42 7.67 14.85
N ILE A 132 -0.50 7.62 13.88
CA ILE A 132 -0.24 6.42 13.08
C ILE A 132 0.18 5.21 13.92
N LYS A 133 0.68 5.41 15.15
CA LYS A 133 1.08 4.31 16.04
C LYS A 133 -0.11 3.48 16.51
N MET A 134 -1.31 4.06 16.50
CA MET A 134 -2.55 3.35 16.85
C MET A 134 -2.99 2.39 15.73
N VAL A 135 -2.54 2.62 14.49
CA VAL A 135 -2.90 1.83 13.30
C VAL A 135 -1.76 0.88 12.94
N ARG A 136 -1.72 -0.27 13.63
CA ARG A 136 -0.57 -1.20 13.51
C ARG A 136 -0.60 -2.09 12.27
N ASP A 137 -1.78 -2.56 11.91
CA ASP A 137 -1.96 -3.41 10.74
C ASP A 137 -1.70 -2.60 9.47
N TYR A 138 -0.91 -3.15 8.55
CA TYR A 138 -0.50 -2.55 7.28
C TYR A 138 0.29 -1.24 7.35
N PHE A 139 -0.18 -0.21 8.06
CA PHE A 139 0.30 1.18 8.05
C PHE A 139 1.34 1.52 9.13
N SER A 140 1.67 0.59 10.05
CA SER A 140 2.69 0.86 11.07
C SER A 140 4.02 1.31 10.45
N TYR A 141 4.38 2.56 10.72
CA TYR A 141 5.68 3.12 10.34
C TYR A 141 6.85 2.40 11.01
N GLU A 142 6.70 2.00 12.27
CA GLU A 142 7.73 1.25 13.01
C GLU A 142 8.02 -0.09 12.33
N HIS A 143 7.01 -0.82 11.87
CA HIS A 143 7.21 -2.05 11.12
C HIS A 143 7.91 -1.80 9.78
N PHE A 144 7.53 -0.75 9.07
CA PHE A 144 8.24 -0.34 7.85
C PHE A 144 9.71 -0.05 8.13
N TYR A 145 10.00 0.75 9.16
CA TYR A 145 11.35 1.17 9.47
C TYR A 145 12.26 -0.02 9.79
N VAL A 146 11.78 -1.00 10.57
CA VAL A 146 12.53 -2.23 10.86
C VAL A 146 12.83 -3.03 9.60
N ILE A 147 11.83 -3.20 8.72
CA ILE A 147 12.03 -3.91 7.43
C ILE A 147 13.03 -3.17 6.55
N TYR A 148 12.90 -1.85 6.45
CA TYR A 148 13.77 -1.02 5.63
C TYR A 148 15.22 -1.02 6.14
N CYS A 149 15.45 -0.83 7.44
CA CYS A 149 16.79 -0.89 8.03
C CYS A 149 17.42 -2.26 7.80
N THR A 150 16.66 -3.35 8.00
CA THR A 150 17.15 -4.71 7.74
C THR A 150 17.57 -4.87 6.28
N PHE A 151 16.74 -4.41 5.33
CA PHE A 151 17.06 -4.47 3.91
C PHE A 151 18.32 -3.66 3.59
N TRP A 152 18.38 -2.42 4.08
CA TRP A 152 19.48 -1.50 3.84
C TRP A 152 20.81 -1.99 4.42
N GLU A 153 20.77 -2.69 5.56
CA GLU A 153 21.97 -3.32 6.16
C GLU A 153 22.51 -4.48 5.33
N LEU A 154 21.64 -5.19 4.59
CA LEU A 154 22.04 -6.31 3.74
C LEU A 154 22.52 -5.84 2.36
N ASP A 155 21.82 -4.87 1.77
CA ASP A 155 22.10 -4.26 0.47
C ASP A 155 23.33 -3.33 0.54
N SER A 156 24.52 -3.94 0.37
CA SER A 156 25.80 -3.26 0.57
C SER A 156 26.20 -2.34 -0.58
N ASP A 157 25.70 -2.61 -1.80
CA ASP A 157 25.96 -1.81 -3.00
C ASP A 157 24.83 -0.82 -3.33
N HIS A 158 23.76 -0.83 -2.53
CA HIS A 158 22.66 0.12 -2.56
C HIS A 158 21.93 0.14 -3.91
N ASP A 159 21.82 -1.02 -4.55
CA ASP A 159 21.14 -1.18 -5.84
C ASP A 159 19.64 -1.54 -5.68
N PHE A 160 19.18 -1.69 -4.43
CA PHE A 160 17.85 -2.13 -4.04
C PHE A 160 17.48 -3.55 -4.47
N LEU A 161 18.48 -4.40 -4.64
CA LEU A 161 18.34 -5.83 -4.83
C LEU A 161 19.10 -6.54 -3.71
N LEU A 162 18.66 -7.75 -3.38
CA LEU A 162 19.41 -8.63 -2.48
C LEU A 162 19.71 -9.89 -3.24
N ASP A 163 20.99 -10.24 -3.32
CA ASP A 163 21.40 -11.52 -3.84
C ASP A 163 21.41 -12.59 -2.74
N LYS A 164 21.84 -13.80 -3.11
CA LYS A 164 21.92 -14.92 -2.16
C LYS A 164 22.97 -14.67 -1.06
N ASP A 165 24.09 -14.04 -1.39
CA ASP A 165 25.17 -13.78 -0.45
C ASP A 165 24.79 -12.67 0.54
N ASP A 166 23.99 -11.69 0.12
CA ASP A 166 23.41 -10.70 1.03
C ASP A 166 22.44 -11.36 2.01
N LEU A 167 21.49 -12.16 1.51
CA LEU A 167 20.53 -12.87 2.36
C LEU A 167 21.19 -13.83 3.34
N LEU A 168 22.35 -14.40 3.00
CA LEU A 168 23.10 -15.24 3.93
C LEU A 168 23.63 -14.48 5.14
N LYS A 169 23.82 -13.16 5.08
CA LYS A 169 24.27 -12.33 6.22
C LYS A 169 23.14 -12.07 7.23
N TYR A 170 21.89 -12.29 6.83
CA TYR A 170 20.71 -12.01 7.65
C TYR A 170 20.75 -12.73 9.00
N ASP A 171 20.45 -11.97 10.06
CA ASP A 171 20.36 -12.41 11.46
C ASP A 171 21.58 -13.26 11.90
N GLY A 172 22.78 -12.81 11.54
CA GLY A 172 24.03 -13.48 11.90
C GLY A 172 24.21 -14.85 11.23
N HIS A 173 23.80 -14.99 9.97
CA HIS A 173 23.81 -16.24 9.22
C HIS A 173 22.82 -17.30 9.75
N ALA A 174 21.66 -16.87 10.26
CA ALA A 174 20.61 -17.77 10.72
C ALA A 174 19.99 -18.60 9.59
N LEU A 175 20.02 -18.09 8.35
CA LEU A 175 19.50 -18.80 7.18
C LEU A 175 20.55 -19.75 6.59
N SER A 176 20.13 -20.99 6.32
CA SER A 176 20.98 -21.95 5.65
C SER A 176 21.09 -21.65 4.14
N ARG A 177 22.20 -22.04 3.51
CA ARG A 177 22.35 -22.03 2.03
C ARG A 177 21.30 -22.84 1.27
N ARG A 178 20.57 -23.72 1.95
CA ARG A 178 19.47 -24.47 1.34
C ARG A 178 18.16 -23.66 1.37
N THR A 179 18.05 -22.72 2.29
CA THR A 179 16.89 -21.84 2.45
C THR A 179 16.95 -20.66 1.47
N VAL A 180 18.15 -20.15 1.21
CA VAL A 180 18.44 -19.03 0.29
C VAL A 180 18.67 -19.52 -1.15
#